data_AF-A0A9D9A071-F1
#
_entry.id   AF-A0A9D9A071-F1
#
_cell.length_a   1.000
_cell.length_b   1.000
_cell.length_c   1.000
_cell.angle_alpha   90.00
_cell.angle_beta   90.00
_cell.angle_gamma   90.00
#
_symmetry.space_group_name_H-M   'P 1'
#
loop_
_entity.id
_entity.type
_entity.pdbx_description
1 polymer ?
#
loop_
_entity_poly.entity_id
_entity_poly.type
_entity_poly.pdbx_seq_one_letter_code
_entity_poly.pdbx_strand_id
1 'polypeptide(L)'
;MIKFFLPFLFMMTFAGTLYGQDELGPEKELTAEDLEESIKTLEEPMYTPFVELYLLEESKALRKEMQNTRAELIEKVVDKELSVADKTMSYATDTVTYFFYLIAGATSILVVIGWNSIRDMRNQLTSLAEKRVNELVVEYEKRLESIEEQLKQKSDIIHQNQAEIERTNEVHSLWLKASQETSQQNKIAAYDQILDLRPDDVEALSYKADAVLEMQEPLWAISLCQRALKLAPDNGHAHYQLACAYAEIGRWEDAVSTLKKAIEISEAYRDDASVDVSFDQLREHESFRALVSQDEEDGTDA
;
A
#
# COMPACT_ATOMS: atom_id res chain seq x y z
N MET A 1 1.85 60.33 -32.12
CA MET A 1 3.31 60.56 -31.97
C MET A 1 4.01 59.29 -32.46
N ILE A 2 4.35 59.10 -33.75
CA ILE A 2 5.36 59.78 -34.61
C ILE A 2 6.76 59.63 -33.99
N LYS A 3 7.83 59.09 -34.61
CA LYS A 3 8.13 58.43 -35.90
C LYS A 3 9.57 57.85 -35.83
N PHE A 4 9.86 56.91 -36.73
CA PHE A 4 11.15 56.44 -37.30
C PHE A 4 12.31 57.46 -37.42
N PHE A 5 13.58 56.95 -37.54
CA PHE A 5 14.65 57.32 -38.52
C PHE A 5 15.98 56.62 -38.08
N LEU A 6 16.51 55.54 -38.71
CA LEU A 6 17.33 55.41 -39.94
C LEU A 6 18.33 56.56 -40.26
N PRO A 7 19.53 56.25 -40.83
CA PRO A 7 20.80 56.93 -40.60
C PRO A 7 21.21 57.82 -41.78
N PHE A 8 22.25 58.63 -41.61
CA PHE A 8 22.85 59.38 -42.72
C PHE A 8 24.36 59.17 -42.79
N LEU A 9 24.75 58.58 -43.91
CA LEU A 9 26.09 58.40 -44.45
C LEU A 9 26.48 59.70 -45.17
N PHE A 10 27.65 60.26 -44.88
CA PHE A 10 28.23 61.27 -45.78
C PHE A 10 29.74 61.09 -45.90
N MET A 11 30.11 60.49 -47.03
CA MET A 11 31.43 60.50 -47.65
C MET A 11 31.56 61.85 -48.35
N MET A 12 32.61 62.63 -48.07
CA MET A 12 32.96 63.76 -48.93
C MET A 12 34.46 63.84 -49.18
N THR A 13 34.77 63.54 -50.43
CA THR A 13 35.97 63.82 -51.21
C THR A 13 36.30 65.32 -51.21
N PHE A 14 37.57 65.67 -51.04
CA PHE A 14 38.06 67.04 -51.18
C PHE A 14 38.84 67.19 -52.50
N ALA A 15 38.35 68.06 -53.38
CA ALA A 15 38.99 68.45 -54.63
C ALA A 15 38.88 69.97 -54.81
N GLY A 16 40.03 70.64 -54.99
CA GLY A 16 40.21 71.97 -55.63
C GLY A 16 39.59 73.18 -54.92
N THR A 17 40.12 74.40 -54.92
CA THR A 17 41.19 75.06 -55.71
C THR A 17 41.36 76.50 -55.18
N LEU A 18 42.59 77.03 -55.25
CA LEU A 18 43.04 78.38 -55.64
C LEU A 18 42.41 79.68 -55.05
N TYR A 19 43.26 80.49 -54.42
CA TYR A 19 43.62 81.91 -54.72
C TYR A 19 44.55 82.38 -53.58
N GLY A 20 45.64 83.15 -53.69
CA GLY A 20 46.27 83.97 -54.73
C GLY A 20 47.00 85.17 -54.05
N GLN A 21 48.02 85.73 -54.73
CA GLN A 21 48.86 86.93 -54.46
C GLN A 21 50.18 86.74 -53.67
N ASP A 22 51.33 87.29 -54.07
CA ASP A 22 51.68 88.13 -55.24
C ASP A 22 53.21 88.14 -55.52
N GLU A 23 53.52 88.33 -56.80
CA GLU A 23 54.71 88.93 -57.45
C GLU A 23 56.16 88.55 -57.09
N LEU A 24 56.92 88.06 -58.09
CA LEU A 24 58.18 88.64 -58.57
C LEU A 24 58.58 88.02 -59.94
N GLY A 25 59.05 88.88 -60.86
CA GLY A 25 59.16 88.68 -62.31
C GLY A 25 60.32 87.81 -62.85
N PRO A 26 60.55 87.79 -64.18
CA PRO A 26 60.95 86.58 -64.91
C PRO A 26 62.43 86.54 -65.27
N GLU A 27 63.14 85.43 -65.03
CA GLU A 27 64.43 85.18 -65.66
C GLU A 27 64.61 83.73 -66.14
N LYS A 28 64.90 83.65 -67.45
CA LYS A 28 65.30 82.54 -68.33
C LYS A 28 65.82 81.25 -67.69
N GLU A 29 65.32 80.12 -68.20
CA GLU A 29 65.99 78.81 -68.12
C GLU A 29 67.32 78.86 -68.89
N LEU A 30 68.46 78.72 -68.19
CA LEU A 30 69.78 78.59 -68.81
C LEU A 30 69.99 77.15 -69.31
N THR A 31 70.42 77.01 -70.56
CA THR A 31 70.80 75.73 -71.17
C THR A 31 72.23 75.32 -70.79
N ALA A 32 72.49 74.01 -70.74
CA ALA A 32 73.75 73.45 -70.24
C ALA A 32 75.01 73.95 -70.99
N GLU A 33 74.87 74.35 -72.26
CA GLU A 33 75.96 74.96 -73.05
C GLU A 33 76.31 76.40 -72.58
N ASP A 34 75.34 77.18 -72.10
CA ASP A 34 75.57 78.54 -71.55
C ASP A 34 76.26 78.49 -70.17
N LEU A 35 75.98 77.43 -69.41
CA LEU A 35 76.65 77.12 -68.14
C LEU A 35 78.10 76.70 -68.36
N GLU A 36 78.41 75.97 -69.43
CA GLU A 36 79.76 75.50 -69.71
C GLU A 36 80.70 76.62 -70.22
N GLU A 37 80.16 77.64 -70.92
CA GLU A 37 80.90 78.85 -71.32
C GLU A 37 81.13 79.81 -70.12
N SER A 38 80.16 79.88 -69.21
CA SER A 38 80.30 80.62 -67.95
C SER A 38 81.35 79.98 -67.02
N ILE A 39 81.35 78.65 -66.87
CA ILE A 39 82.31 77.92 -66.02
C ILE A 39 83.77 78.10 -66.48
N LYS A 40 84.02 78.31 -67.79
CA LYS A 40 85.38 78.54 -68.33
C LYS A 40 85.94 79.95 -68.08
N THR A 41 85.13 80.90 -67.60
CA THR A 41 85.52 82.29 -67.32
C THR A 41 85.46 82.66 -65.84
N LEU A 42 85.23 81.71 -64.93
CA LEU A 42 85.25 81.92 -63.49
C LEU A 42 86.66 81.70 -62.88
N GLU A 43 87.24 82.76 -62.30
CA GLU A 43 88.55 82.74 -61.61
C GLU A 43 88.48 82.50 -60.08
N GLU A 44 87.29 82.47 -59.43
CA GLU A 44 87.16 82.19 -57.98
C GLU A 44 85.82 81.52 -57.57
N PRO A 45 85.77 80.71 -56.48
CA PRO A 45 84.58 79.94 -56.08
C PRO A 45 83.48 80.81 -55.45
N MET A 46 82.21 80.57 -55.83
CA MET A 46 81.02 81.34 -55.42
C MET A 46 80.57 81.24 -53.94
N TYR A 47 81.39 80.74 -52.99
CA TYR A 47 80.96 80.56 -51.60
C TYR A 47 82.00 81.03 -50.57
N THR A 48 81.55 81.82 -49.57
CA THR A 48 82.39 82.38 -48.48
C THR A 48 82.23 81.61 -47.15
N PRO A 49 83.29 81.47 -46.31
CA PRO A 49 83.26 80.73 -45.03
C PRO A 49 82.17 81.15 -44.02
N PHE A 50 81.68 82.39 -44.09
CA PHE A 50 80.65 82.92 -43.19
C PHE A 50 79.28 82.25 -43.39
N VAL A 51 78.93 81.95 -44.65
CA VAL A 51 77.62 81.35 -45.00
C VAL A 51 77.54 79.90 -44.52
N GLU A 52 78.67 79.18 -44.54
CA GLU A 52 78.76 77.80 -44.03
C GLU A 52 78.47 77.73 -42.53
N LEU A 53 79.05 78.64 -41.74
CA LEU A 53 78.84 78.66 -40.28
C LEU A 53 77.38 78.99 -39.93
N TYR A 54 76.78 79.97 -40.61
CA TYR A 54 75.38 80.35 -40.38
C TYR A 54 74.41 79.19 -40.68
N LEU A 55 74.58 78.51 -41.81
CA LEU A 55 73.76 77.34 -42.16
C LEU A 55 73.95 76.19 -41.15
N LEU A 56 75.16 76.03 -40.62
CA LEU A 56 75.45 74.99 -39.63
C LEU A 56 74.85 75.31 -38.26
N GLU A 57 74.86 76.57 -37.83
CA GLU A 57 74.19 77.01 -36.61
C GLU A 57 72.67 76.91 -36.71
N GLU A 58 72.10 77.37 -37.81
CA GLU A 58 70.65 77.30 -38.05
C GLU A 58 70.18 75.84 -38.13
N SER A 59 70.93 74.97 -38.83
CA SER A 59 70.61 73.54 -38.88
C SER A 59 70.74 72.85 -37.51
N LYS A 60 71.68 73.28 -36.67
CA LYS A 60 71.84 72.78 -35.29
C LYS A 60 70.71 73.28 -34.38
N ALA A 61 70.30 74.54 -34.51
CA ALA A 61 69.16 75.11 -33.81
C ALA A 61 67.87 74.41 -34.20
N LEU A 62 67.62 74.23 -35.50
CA LEU A 62 66.50 73.49 -36.05
C LEU A 62 66.48 72.04 -35.55
N ARG A 63 67.64 71.37 -35.51
CA ARG A 63 67.75 70.00 -34.97
C ARG A 63 67.41 69.95 -33.49
N LYS A 64 67.83 70.93 -32.71
CA LYS A 64 67.54 71.03 -31.27
C LYS A 64 66.05 71.31 -31.02
N GLU A 65 65.45 72.21 -31.79
CA GLU A 65 64.02 72.49 -31.75
C GLU A 65 63.20 71.27 -32.15
N MET A 66 63.60 70.58 -33.22
CA MET A 66 62.98 69.32 -33.65
C MET A 66 63.11 68.21 -32.59
N GLN A 67 64.22 68.17 -31.84
CA GLN A 67 64.37 67.24 -30.71
C GLN A 67 63.47 67.58 -29.54
N ASN A 68 63.38 68.87 -29.17
CA ASN A 68 62.53 69.32 -28.07
C ASN A 68 61.04 69.10 -28.37
N THR A 69 60.60 69.48 -29.58
CA THR A 69 59.23 69.24 -30.04
C THR A 69 58.91 67.75 -30.09
N ARG A 70 59.85 66.92 -30.55
CA ARG A 70 59.69 65.45 -30.51
C ARG A 70 59.56 64.93 -29.07
N ALA A 71 60.35 65.43 -28.14
CA ALA A 71 60.27 65.03 -26.73
C ALA A 71 58.91 65.39 -26.12
N GLU A 72 58.43 66.61 -26.34
CA GLU A 72 57.13 67.08 -25.84
C GLU A 72 55.96 66.31 -26.49
N LEU A 73 56.04 66.00 -27.79
CA LEU A 73 55.05 65.16 -28.47
C LEU A 73 55.04 63.74 -27.94
N ILE A 74 56.21 63.15 -27.68
CA ILE A 74 56.31 61.81 -27.08
C ILE A 74 55.67 61.82 -25.69
N GLU A 75 55.98 62.81 -24.85
CA GLU A 75 55.38 62.95 -23.52
C GLU A 75 53.86 63.04 -23.58
N LYS A 76 53.32 63.94 -24.42
CA LYS A 76 51.86 64.09 -24.61
C LYS A 76 51.18 62.82 -25.15
N VAL A 77 51.84 62.10 -26.07
CA VAL A 77 51.31 60.86 -26.62
C VAL A 77 51.30 59.77 -25.55
N VAL A 78 52.40 59.62 -24.81
CA VAL A 78 52.51 58.64 -23.72
C VAL A 78 51.47 58.92 -22.62
N ASP A 79 51.30 60.18 -22.20
CA ASP A 79 50.29 60.55 -21.20
C ASP A 79 48.87 60.28 -21.69
N LYS A 80 48.59 60.56 -22.97
CA LYS A 80 47.27 60.26 -23.56
C LYS A 80 47.04 58.76 -23.66
N GLU A 81 48.03 57.98 -24.08
CA GLU A 81 47.95 56.53 -24.13
C GLU A 81 47.76 55.92 -22.73
N LEU A 82 48.52 56.41 -21.73
CA LEU A 82 48.38 55.99 -20.34
C LEU A 82 46.98 56.33 -19.80
N SER A 83 46.47 57.54 -20.06
CA SER A 83 45.13 57.95 -19.62
C SER A 83 44.02 57.15 -20.29
N VAL A 84 44.18 56.82 -21.59
CA VAL A 84 43.23 55.94 -22.30
C VAL A 84 43.31 54.53 -21.73
N ALA A 85 44.51 53.98 -21.51
CA ALA A 85 44.71 52.67 -20.91
C ALA A 85 44.08 52.59 -19.51
N ASP A 86 44.31 53.59 -18.66
CA ASP A 86 43.77 53.65 -17.30
C ASP A 86 42.24 53.73 -17.29
N LYS A 87 41.65 54.57 -18.16
CA LYS A 87 40.19 54.60 -18.34
C LYS A 87 39.64 53.25 -18.81
N THR A 88 40.27 52.62 -19.81
CA THR A 88 39.82 51.31 -20.29
C THR A 88 39.94 50.23 -19.22
N MET A 89 40.98 50.28 -18.40
CA MET A 89 41.19 49.36 -17.28
C MET A 89 40.15 49.60 -16.17
N SER A 90 39.83 50.86 -15.85
CA SER A 90 38.76 51.19 -14.89
C SER A 90 37.41 50.69 -15.39
N TYR A 91 37.04 50.94 -16.66
CA TYR A 91 35.80 50.44 -17.23
C TYR A 91 35.72 48.90 -17.23
N ALA A 92 36.82 48.22 -17.58
CA ALA A 92 36.89 46.76 -17.50
C ALA A 92 36.72 46.27 -16.04
N THR A 93 37.36 46.93 -15.08
CA THR A 93 37.25 46.58 -13.66
C THR A 93 35.83 46.81 -13.13
N ASP A 94 35.20 47.92 -13.45
CA ASP A 94 33.85 48.25 -12.99
C ASP A 94 32.83 47.29 -13.61
N THR A 95 32.90 47.03 -14.92
CA THR A 95 31.98 46.09 -15.59
C THR A 95 32.09 44.68 -15.00
N VAL A 96 33.31 44.17 -14.79
CA VAL A 96 33.54 42.88 -14.13
C VAL A 96 32.95 42.88 -12.72
N THR A 97 33.17 43.95 -11.94
CA THR A 97 32.59 44.10 -10.59
C THR A 97 31.06 44.07 -10.61
N TYR A 98 30.41 44.78 -11.53
CA TYR A 98 28.95 44.75 -11.69
C TYR A 98 28.43 43.37 -12.08
N PHE A 99 29.12 42.64 -12.95
CA PHE A 99 28.76 41.24 -13.25
C PHE A 99 28.85 40.35 -12.01
N PHE A 100 29.88 40.50 -11.18
CA PHE A 100 29.97 39.78 -9.91
C PHE A 100 28.81 40.11 -8.98
N TYR A 101 28.40 41.38 -8.86
CA TYR A 101 27.24 41.75 -8.05
C TYR A 101 25.92 41.20 -8.61
N LEU A 102 25.73 41.18 -9.93
CA LEU A 102 24.55 40.57 -10.55
C LEU A 102 24.48 39.06 -10.29
N ILE A 103 25.62 38.36 -10.43
CA ILE A 103 25.70 36.92 -10.14
C ILE A 103 25.46 36.68 -8.64
N ALA A 104 26.05 37.49 -7.75
CA ALA A 104 25.84 37.41 -6.30
C ALA A 104 24.36 37.64 -5.92
N GLY A 105 23.70 38.63 -6.54
CA GLY A 105 22.28 38.87 -6.35
C GLY A 105 21.42 37.69 -6.82
N ALA A 106 21.67 37.19 -8.04
CA ALA A 106 20.93 36.07 -8.61
C ALA A 106 21.12 34.77 -7.78
N THR A 107 22.34 34.50 -7.34
CA THR A 107 22.66 33.34 -6.48
C THR A 107 22.00 33.44 -5.10
N SER A 108 22.01 34.63 -4.48
CA SER A 108 21.31 34.86 -3.21
C SER A 108 19.80 34.59 -3.33
N ILE A 109 19.17 35.09 -4.39
CA ILE A 109 17.75 34.84 -4.67
C ILE A 109 17.48 33.35 -4.87
N LEU A 110 18.31 32.65 -5.66
CA LEU A 110 18.18 31.21 -5.89
C LEU A 110 18.30 30.40 -4.60
N VAL A 111 19.20 30.76 -3.70
CA VAL A 111 19.38 30.09 -2.40
C VAL A 111 18.13 30.27 -1.53
N VAL A 112 17.56 31.47 -1.47
CA VAL A 112 16.34 31.72 -0.67
C VAL A 112 15.15 30.95 -1.22
N ILE A 113 14.94 30.97 -2.55
CA ILE A 113 13.86 30.23 -3.20
C ILE A 113 14.05 28.71 -3.02
N GLY A 114 15.28 28.23 -3.23
CA GLY A 114 15.64 26.83 -3.06
C GLY A 114 15.43 26.34 -1.63
N TRP A 115 15.85 27.13 -0.64
CA TRP A 115 15.66 26.81 0.78
C TRP A 115 14.17 26.73 1.17
N ASN A 116 13.37 27.72 0.76
CA ASN A 116 11.94 27.70 1.01
C ASN A 116 11.25 26.50 0.35
N SER A 117 11.58 26.21 -0.92
CA SER A 117 11.02 25.07 -1.66
C SER A 117 11.39 23.72 -1.03
N ILE A 118 12.65 23.53 -0.63
CA ILE A 118 13.10 22.30 0.04
C ILE A 118 12.39 22.12 1.38
N ARG A 119 12.25 23.20 2.16
CA ARG A 119 11.53 23.17 3.44
C ARG A 119 10.05 22.83 3.24
N ASP A 120 9.40 23.44 2.26
CA ASP A 120 7.98 23.18 1.97
C ASP A 120 7.77 21.74 1.49
N MET A 121 8.65 21.23 0.63
CA MET A 121 8.63 19.83 0.20
C MET A 121 8.80 18.86 1.37
N ARG A 122 9.75 19.14 2.28
CA ARG A 122 9.96 18.32 3.49
C ARG A 122 8.71 18.31 4.36
N ASN A 123 8.09 19.47 4.60
CA ASN A 123 6.88 19.58 5.40
C ASN A 123 5.67 18.88 4.76
N GLN A 124 5.53 18.97 3.43
CA GLN A 124 4.50 18.25 2.70
C GLN A 124 4.70 16.73 2.79
N LEU A 125 5.94 16.26 2.57
CA LEU A 125 6.28 14.84 2.69
C LEU A 125 6.02 14.29 4.08
N THR A 126 6.39 15.01 5.15
CA THR A 126 6.10 14.57 6.53
C THR A 126 4.60 14.50 6.78
N SER A 127 3.84 15.51 6.35
CA SER A 127 2.38 15.51 6.53
C SER A 127 1.67 14.37 5.77
N LEU A 128 2.12 14.05 4.56
CA LEU A 128 1.58 12.96 3.76
C LEU A 128 1.94 11.61 4.37
N ALA A 129 3.19 11.45 4.82
CA ALA A 129 3.62 10.25 5.52
C ALA A 129 2.80 10.03 6.80
N GLU A 130 2.65 11.05 7.64
CA GLU A 130 1.81 10.98 8.86
C GLU A 130 0.37 10.59 8.54
N LYS A 131 -0.24 11.21 7.52
CA LYS A 131 -1.61 10.88 7.10
C LYS A 131 -1.73 9.43 6.66
N ARG A 132 -0.80 8.94 5.82
CA ARG A 132 -0.79 7.55 5.36
C ARG A 132 -0.57 6.56 6.50
N VAL A 133 0.33 6.88 7.44
CA VAL A 133 0.56 6.06 8.63
C VAL A 133 -0.71 5.99 9.46
N ASN A 134 -1.38 7.11 9.72
CA ASN A 134 -2.63 7.12 10.48
C ASN A 134 -3.76 6.35 9.78
N GLU A 135 -3.92 6.52 8.46
CA GLU A 135 -4.89 5.75 7.68
C GLU A 135 -4.63 4.24 7.79
N LEU A 136 -3.37 3.82 7.66
CA LEU A 136 -2.99 2.42 7.83
C LEU A 136 -3.23 1.92 9.25
N VAL A 137 -2.87 2.70 10.28
CA VAL A 137 -3.07 2.33 11.68
C VAL A 137 -4.55 2.07 11.96
N VAL A 138 -5.44 2.97 11.53
CA VAL A 138 -6.89 2.81 11.69
C VAL A 138 -7.41 1.57 10.93
N GLU A 139 -6.91 1.33 9.72
CA GLU A 139 -7.29 0.15 8.96
C GLU A 139 -6.82 -1.15 9.66
N TYR A 140 -5.59 -1.19 10.16
CA TYR A 140 -5.06 -2.35 10.88
C TYR A 140 -5.74 -2.56 12.23
N GLU A 141 -6.07 -1.51 12.97
CA GLU A 141 -6.82 -1.58 14.22
C GLU A 141 -8.19 -2.21 13.97
N LYS A 142 -8.92 -1.75 12.95
CA LYS A 142 -10.22 -2.33 12.56
C LYS A 142 -10.10 -3.79 12.12
N ARG A 143 -9.06 -4.13 11.34
CA ARG A 143 -8.81 -5.52 10.93
C ARG A 143 -8.50 -6.40 12.16
N LEU A 144 -7.70 -5.91 13.09
CA LEU A 144 -7.34 -6.61 14.30
C LEU A 144 -8.58 -6.87 15.17
N GLU A 145 -9.42 -5.86 15.36
CA GLU A 145 -10.70 -5.98 16.09
C GLU A 145 -11.59 -7.06 15.45
N SER A 146 -11.72 -7.06 14.12
CA SER A 146 -12.51 -8.08 13.42
C SER A 146 -11.96 -9.49 13.59
N ILE A 147 -10.63 -9.64 13.63
CA ILE A 147 -9.96 -10.93 13.85
C ILE A 147 -10.17 -11.39 15.30
N GLU A 148 -10.04 -10.48 16.25
CA GLU A 148 -10.27 -10.75 17.68
C GLU A 148 -11.71 -11.22 17.92
N GLU A 149 -12.70 -10.53 17.34
CA GLU A 149 -14.11 -10.92 17.45
C GLU A 149 -14.35 -12.32 16.85
N GLN A 150 -13.81 -12.59 15.67
CA GLN A 150 -13.90 -13.91 15.04
C GLN A 150 -13.23 -15.01 15.86
N LEU A 151 -12.05 -14.74 16.44
CA LEU A 151 -11.34 -15.69 17.28
C LEU A 151 -12.11 -15.97 18.56
N LYS A 152 -12.69 -14.94 19.19
CA LYS A 152 -13.52 -15.08 20.38
C LYS A 152 -14.75 -15.92 20.09
N GLN A 153 -15.48 -15.61 19.02
CA GLN A 153 -16.65 -16.40 18.59
C GLN A 153 -16.27 -17.87 18.33
N LYS A 154 -15.18 -18.13 17.62
CA LYS A 154 -14.70 -19.50 17.38
C LYS A 154 -14.29 -20.20 18.67
N SER A 155 -13.65 -19.49 19.60
CA SER A 155 -13.27 -20.03 20.90
C SER A 155 -14.51 -20.46 21.69
N ASP A 156 -15.55 -19.63 21.71
CA ASP A 156 -16.81 -19.93 22.41
C ASP A 156 -17.49 -21.18 21.81
N ILE A 157 -17.53 -21.29 20.49
CA ILE A 157 -18.06 -22.47 19.79
C ILE A 157 -17.24 -23.73 20.14
N ILE A 158 -15.90 -23.62 20.15
CA ILE A 158 -15.03 -24.75 20.51
C ILE A 158 -15.31 -25.20 21.95
N HIS A 159 -15.44 -24.27 22.89
CA HIS A 159 -15.77 -24.60 24.28
C HIS A 159 -17.14 -25.26 24.43
N GLN A 160 -18.16 -24.77 23.71
CA GLN A 160 -19.49 -25.39 23.70
C GLN A 160 -19.46 -26.80 23.11
N ASN A 161 -18.78 -26.97 21.96
CA ASN A 161 -18.63 -28.28 21.32
C ASN A 161 -17.86 -29.26 22.22
N GLN A 162 -16.80 -28.78 22.89
CA GLN A 162 -16.03 -29.59 23.83
C GLN A 162 -16.91 -30.08 24.99
N ALA A 163 -17.73 -29.19 25.57
CA ALA A 163 -18.66 -29.57 26.63
C ALA A 163 -19.74 -30.58 26.14
N GLU A 164 -20.20 -30.46 24.90
CA GLU A 164 -21.14 -31.44 24.32
C GLU A 164 -20.48 -32.81 24.06
N ILE A 165 -19.23 -32.81 23.59
CA ILE A 165 -18.44 -34.03 23.40
C ILE A 165 -18.21 -34.71 24.76
N GLU A 166 -17.84 -33.95 25.79
CA GLU A 166 -17.67 -34.46 27.15
C GLU A 166 -18.97 -35.07 27.66
N ARG A 167 -20.10 -34.37 27.56
CA ARG A 167 -21.41 -34.90 27.95
C ARG A 167 -21.77 -36.18 27.19
N THR A 168 -21.52 -36.22 25.89
CA THR A 168 -21.80 -37.41 25.06
C THR A 168 -20.91 -38.58 25.47
N ASN A 169 -19.63 -38.35 25.74
CA ASN A 169 -18.70 -39.37 26.20
C ASN A 169 -19.07 -39.88 27.60
N GLU A 170 -19.49 -38.99 28.50
CA GLU A 170 -20.00 -39.34 29.82
C GLU A 170 -21.25 -40.23 29.71
N VAL A 171 -22.24 -39.80 28.92
CA VAL A 171 -23.45 -40.60 28.65
C VAL A 171 -23.09 -41.97 28.07
N HIS A 172 -22.15 -42.03 27.11
CA HIS A 172 -21.68 -43.29 26.54
C HIS A 172 -21.00 -44.19 27.58
N SER A 173 -20.18 -43.62 28.47
CA SER A 173 -19.53 -44.37 29.55
C SER A 173 -20.53 -44.92 30.56
N LEU A 174 -21.58 -44.15 30.86
CA LEU A 174 -22.68 -44.59 31.74
C LEU A 174 -23.50 -45.70 31.08
N TRP A 175 -23.73 -45.61 29.78
CA TRP A 175 -24.37 -46.67 29.00
C TRP A 175 -23.59 -47.98 29.04
N LEU A 176 -22.27 -47.90 28.82
CA LEU A 176 -21.39 -49.06 28.90
C LEU A 176 -21.42 -49.69 30.30
N LYS A 177 -21.42 -48.84 31.34
CA LYS A 177 -21.56 -49.28 32.72
C LYS A 177 -22.90 -49.99 32.94
N ALA A 178 -24.01 -49.37 32.56
CA ALA A 178 -25.36 -49.95 32.71
C ALA A 178 -25.47 -51.32 32.03
N SER A 179 -24.87 -51.48 30.85
CA SER A 179 -24.86 -52.77 30.13
C SER A 179 -24.02 -53.85 30.81
N GLN A 180 -23.03 -53.50 31.62
CA GLN A 180 -22.16 -54.45 32.34
C GLN A 180 -22.68 -54.80 33.74
N GLU A 181 -23.55 -53.96 34.31
CA GLU A 181 -24.12 -54.19 35.64
C GLU A 181 -25.11 -55.36 35.61
N THR A 182 -24.99 -56.26 36.59
CA THR A 182 -25.89 -57.43 36.72
C THR A 182 -27.10 -57.12 37.61
N SER A 183 -26.95 -56.19 38.57
CA SER A 183 -28.04 -55.80 39.46
C SER A 183 -28.94 -54.77 38.80
N GLN A 184 -30.25 -55.05 38.77
CA GLN A 184 -31.24 -54.15 38.18
C GLN A 184 -31.31 -52.79 38.90
N GLN A 185 -31.11 -52.76 40.22
CA GLN A 185 -31.03 -51.53 41.00
C GLN A 185 -29.86 -50.65 40.55
N ASN A 186 -28.70 -51.25 40.28
CA ASN A 186 -27.53 -50.52 39.77
C ASN A 186 -27.74 -50.02 38.33
N LYS A 187 -28.40 -50.82 37.47
CA LYS A 187 -28.77 -50.38 36.12
C LYS A 187 -29.69 -49.17 36.16
N ILE A 188 -30.73 -49.20 37.00
CA ILE A 188 -31.65 -48.08 37.20
C ILE A 188 -30.89 -46.82 37.64
N ALA A 189 -29.98 -46.94 38.61
CA ALA A 189 -29.16 -45.82 39.06
C ALA A 189 -28.26 -45.25 37.94
N ALA A 190 -27.73 -46.10 37.07
CA ALA A 190 -26.95 -45.67 35.91
C ALA A 190 -27.84 -44.95 34.87
N TYR A 191 -29.04 -45.45 34.59
CA TYR A 191 -30.01 -44.77 33.73
C TYR A 191 -30.49 -43.44 34.33
N ASP A 192 -30.65 -43.34 35.64
CA ASP A 192 -30.96 -42.06 36.30
C ASP A 192 -29.86 -41.03 36.09
N GLN A 193 -28.59 -41.42 36.18
CA GLN A 193 -27.47 -40.53 35.85
C GLN A 193 -27.47 -40.10 34.38
N ILE A 194 -27.85 -40.98 33.46
CA ILE A 194 -28.00 -40.63 32.04
C ILE A 194 -29.14 -39.62 31.86
N LEU A 195 -30.27 -39.83 32.54
CA LEU A 195 -31.45 -38.96 32.47
C LEU A 195 -31.23 -37.61 33.16
N ASP A 196 -30.34 -37.52 34.15
CA ASP A 196 -29.92 -36.25 34.74
C ASP A 196 -29.12 -35.40 33.74
N LEU A 197 -28.29 -36.05 32.90
CA LEU A 197 -27.52 -35.39 31.83
C LEU A 197 -28.37 -35.12 30.58
N ARG A 198 -29.29 -36.03 30.25
CA ARG A 198 -30.19 -35.97 29.09
C ARG A 198 -31.61 -36.41 29.50
N PRO A 199 -32.44 -35.48 30.02
CA PRO A 199 -33.79 -35.80 30.49
C PRO A 199 -34.74 -36.35 29.41
N ASP A 200 -34.41 -36.10 28.14
CA ASP A 200 -35.22 -36.47 26.98
C ASP A 200 -34.66 -37.69 26.24
N ASP A 201 -33.72 -38.43 26.84
CA ASP A 201 -33.19 -39.67 26.27
C ASP A 201 -34.25 -40.79 26.33
N VAL A 202 -34.87 -41.03 25.18
CA VAL A 202 -35.94 -42.03 25.01
C VAL A 202 -35.43 -43.44 25.23
N GLU A 203 -34.21 -43.74 24.78
CA GLU A 203 -33.61 -45.06 24.96
C GLU A 203 -33.41 -45.31 26.45
N ALA A 204 -32.74 -44.40 27.16
CA ALA A 204 -32.53 -44.52 28.60
C ALA A 204 -33.85 -44.70 29.39
N LEU A 205 -34.93 -44.00 29.02
CA LEU A 205 -36.25 -44.20 29.62
C LEU A 205 -36.81 -45.61 29.37
N SER A 206 -36.70 -46.12 28.14
CA SER A 206 -37.23 -47.44 27.76
C SER A 206 -36.44 -48.60 28.38
N TYR A 207 -35.10 -48.50 28.43
CA TYR A 207 -34.25 -49.51 29.07
C TYR A 207 -34.30 -49.43 30.59
N LYS A 208 -34.56 -48.25 31.17
CA LYS A 208 -34.92 -48.15 32.59
C LYS A 208 -36.24 -48.87 32.87
N ALA A 209 -37.24 -48.74 32.00
CA ALA A 209 -38.52 -49.43 32.17
C ALA A 209 -38.36 -50.96 32.16
N ASP A 210 -37.52 -51.49 31.26
CA ASP A 210 -37.13 -52.90 31.22
C ASP A 210 -36.52 -53.38 32.55
N ALA A 211 -35.50 -52.67 33.05
CA ALA A 211 -34.87 -52.99 34.34
C ALA A 211 -35.87 -52.92 35.53
N VAL A 212 -36.86 -52.03 35.46
CA VAL A 212 -37.93 -51.89 36.45
C VAL A 212 -38.95 -53.03 36.37
N LEU A 213 -39.24 -53.53 35.17
CA LEU A 213 -40.09 -54.71 34.97
C LEU A 213 -39.44 -55.97 35.56
N GLU A 214 -38.14 -56.14 35.36
CA GLU A 214 -37.39 -57.22 36.01
C GLU A 214 -37.42 -57.14 37.54
N MET A 215 -37.62 -55.94 38.10
CA MET A 215 -37.84 -55.73 39.53
C MET A 215 -39.30 -55.95 39.99
N GLN A 216 -40.19 -56.38 39.10
CA GLN A 216 -41.61 -56.61 39.36
C GLN A 216 -42.38 -55.33 39.74
N GLU A 217 -41.97 -54.16 39.21
CA GLU A 217 -42.69 -52.89 39.39
C GLU A 217 -43.34 -52.37 38.08
N PRO A 218 -44.33 -53.08 37.52
CA PRO A 218 -44.86 -52.78 36.19
C PRO A 218 -45.59 -51.43 36.09
N LEU A 219 -46.18 -50.92 37.17
CA LEU A 219 -46.80 -49.59 37.18
C LEU A 219 -45.78 -48.48 36.95
N TRP A 220 -44.58 -48.62 37.49
CA TRP A 220 -43.52 -47.64 37.30
C TRP A 220 -42.98 -47.72 35.87
N ALA A 221 -42.78 -48.93 35.34
CA ALA A 221 -42.41 -49.13 33.93
C ALA A 221 -43.41 -48.51 32.95
N ILE A 222 -44.73 -48.67 33.18
CA ILE A 222 -45.77 -48.02 32.36
C ILE A 222 -45.56 -46.50 32.31
N SER A 223 -45.29 -45.86 33.47
CA SER A 223 -45.09 -44.41 33.52
C SER A 223 -43.85 -43.95 32.73
N LEU A 224 -42.77 -44.75 32.77
CA LEU A 224 -41.53 -44.49 32.04
C LEU A 224 -41.73 -44.67 30.53
N CYS A 225 -42.35 -45.77 30.11
CA CYS A 225 -42.64 -46.02 28.70
C CYS A 225 -43.61 -44.97 28.13
N GLN A 226 -44.65 -44.57 28.88
CA GLN A 226 -45.55 -43.50 28.44
C GLN A 226 -44.82 -42.17 28.30
N ARG A 227 -43.84 -41.86 29.16
CA ARG A 227 -42.99 -40.68 29.01
C ARG A 227 -42.10 -40.81 27.77
N ALA A 228 -41.48 -41.96 27.53
CA ALA A 228 -40.68 -42.22 26.34
C ALA A 228 -41.50 -42.05 25.05
N LEU A 229 -42.72 -42.60 25.02
CA LEU A 229 -43.63 -42.51 23.87
C LEU A 229 -44.22 -41.11 23.65
N LYS A 230 -44.27 -40.26 24.68
CA LYS A 230 -44.58 -38.83 24.48
C LYS A 230 -43.49 -38.08 23.73
N LEU A 231 -42.22 -38.48 23.94
CA LEU A 231 -41.06 -37.87 23.29
C LEU A 231 -40.83 -38.45 21.89
N ALA A 232 -40.95 -39.78 21.76
CA ALA A 232 -40.85 -40.49 20.49
C ALA A 232 -42.00 -41.52 20.36
N PRO A 233 -43.11 -41.15 19.72
CA PRO A 233 -44.27 -42.02 19.53
C PRO A 233 -43.98 -43.30 18.75
N ASP A 234 -42.94 -43.30 17.92
CA ASP A 234 -42.58 -44.42 17.03
C ASP A 234 -41.43 -45.27 17.61
N ASN A 235 -41.14 -45.14 18.91
CA ASN A 235 -40.12 -45.97 19.55
C ASN A 235 -40.65 -47.39 19.80
N GLY A 236 -40.20 -48.35 18.99
CA GLY A 236 -40.63 -49.76 19.08
C GLY A 236 -40.31 -50.41 20.43
N HIS A 237 -39.13 -50.14 20.99
CA HIS A 237 -38.71 -50.71 22.28
C HIS A 237 -39.61 -50.22 23.42
N ALA A 238 -39.97 -48.93 23.45
CA ALA A 238 -40.87 -48.38 24.45
C ALA A 238 -42.31 -48.93 24.33
N HIS A 239 -42.82 -49.19 23.11
CA HIS A 239 -44.09 -49.88 22.93
C HIS A 239 -44.01 -51.34 23.40
N TYR A 240 -42.93 -52.05 23.09
CA TYR A 240 -42.72 -53.42 23.52
C TYR A 240 -42.70 -53.53 25.05
N GLN A 241 -41.87 -52.72 25.71
CA GLN A 241 -41.77 -52.69 27.17
C GLN A 241 -43.10 -52.26 27.83
N LEU A 242 -43.86 -51.35 27.20
CA LEU A 242 -45.20 -50.99 27.66
C LEU A 242 -46.18 -52.16 27.54
N ALA A 243 -46.10 -52.96 26.49
CA ALA A 243 -46.93 -54.16 26.31
C ALA A 243 -46.61 -55.23 27.35
N CYS A 244 -45.32 -55.48 27.63
CA CYS A 244 -44.89 -56.37 28.72
C CYS A 244 -45.43 -55.88 30.07
N ALA A 245 -45.30 -54.58 30.35
CA ALA A 245 -45.82 -54.00 31.59
C ALA A 245 -47.35 -54.12 31.73
N TYR A 246 -48.11 -53.97 30.64
CA TYR A 246 -49.56 -54.18 30.66
C TYR A 246 -49.94 -55.66 30.85
N ALA A 247 -49.17 -56.58 30.29
CA ALA A 247 -49.34 -58.00 30.50
C ALA A 247 -49.16 -58.38 31.98
N GLU A 248 -48.09 -57.92 32.63
CA GLU A 248 -47.80 -58.20 34.04
C GLU A 248 -48.91 -57.70 35.01
N ILE A 249 -49.61 -56.62 34.67
CA ILE A 249 -50.74 -56.11 35.48
C ILE A 249 -52.12 -56.67 35.07
N GLY A 250 -52.17 -57.57 34.09
CA GLY A 250 -53.40 -58.21 33.63
C GLY A 250 -54.28 -57.36 32.71
N ARG A 251 -53.74 -56.30 32.10
CA ARG A 251 -54.44 -55.49 31.09
C ARG A 251 -54.22 -56.06 29.69
N TRP A 252 -54.82 -57.22 29.43
CA TRP A 252 -54.57 -58.04 28.24
C TRP A 252 -54.86 -57.32 26.91
N GLU A 253 -55.98 -56.60 26.82
CA GLU A 253 -56.36 -55.87 25.59
C GLU A 253 -55.36 -54.75 25.25
N ASP A 254 -54.92 -54.01 26.26
CA ASP A 254 -53.93 -52.95 26.10
C ASP A 254 -52.56 -53.51 25.74
N ALA A 255 -52.16 -54.63 26.36
CA ALA A 255 -50.92 -55.33 26.05
C ALA A 255 -50.88 -55.76 24.57
N VAL A 256 -51.92 -56.44 24.09
CA VAL A 256 -52.05 -56.90 22.69
C VAL A 256 -52.04 -55.72 21.71
N SER A 257 -52.80 -54.66 21.99
CA SER A 257 -52.87 -53.49 21.10
C SER A 257 -51.54 -52.72 21.03
N THR A 258 -50.80 -52.65 22.14
CA THR A 258 -49.49 -51.99 22.20
C THR A 258 -48.41 -52.85 21.58
N LEU A 259 -48.44 -54.16 21.81
CA LEU A 259 -47.54 -55.12 21.17
C LEU A 259 -47.69 -55.10 19.65
N LYS A 260 -48.93 -55.02 19.14
CA LYS A 260 -49.18 -54.87 17.71
C LYS A 260 -48.45 -53.66 17.12
N LYS A 261 -48.46 -52.52 17.82
CA LYS A 261 -47.72 -51.31 17.38
C LYS A 261 -46.21 -51.53 17.40
N ALA A 262 -45.69 -52.23 18.40
CA ALA A 262 -44.27 -52.59 18.43
C ALA A 262 -43.89 -53.45 17.22
N ILE A 263 -44.68 -54.47 16.90
CA ILE A 263 -44.48 -55.36 15.74
C ILE A 263 -44.59 -54.58 14.42
N GLU A 264 -45.56 -53.66 14.29
CA GLU A 264 -45.69 -52.79 13.11
C GLU A 264 -44.44 -51.91 12.88
N ILE A 265 -43.72 -51.54 13.95
CA ILE A 265 -42.46 -50.79 13.87
C ILE A 265 -41.29 -51.71 13.51
N SER A 266 -41.21 -52.88 14.15
CA SER A 266 -40.18 -53.88 13.87
C SER A 266 -40.70 -55.29 14.12
N GLU A 267 -40.69 -56.09 13.05
CA GLU A 267 -41.13 -57.48 13.05
C GLU A 267 -40.39 -58.35 14.07
N ALA A 268 -39.14 -58.01 14.41
CA ALA A 268 -38.34 -58.74 15.41
C ALA A 268 -39.02 -58.84 16.79
N TYR A 269 -39.86 -57.86 17.15
CA TYR A 269 -40.61 -57.90 18.40
C TYR A 269 -41.66 -59.02 18.43
N ARG A 270 -42.05 -59.58 17.28
CA ARG A 270 -42.93 -60.75 17.21
C ARG A 270 -42.22 -61.99 17.75
N ASP A 271 -40.99 -62.20 17.30
CA ASP A 271 -40.15 -63.32 17.74
C ASP A 271 -39.84 -63.19 19.23
N ASP A 272 -39.45 -61.99 19.68
CA ASP A 272 -39.17 -61.71 21.09
C ASP A 272 -40.41 -61.98 21.97
N ALA A 273 -41.58 -61.48 21.57
CA ALA A 273 -42.83 -61.69 22.30
C ALA A 273 -43.24 -63.18 22.39
N SER A 274 -42.84 -64.01 21.42
CA SER A 274 -43.16 -65.44 21.41
C SER A 274 -42.43 -66.22 22.53
N VAL A 275 -41.28 -65.72 22.97
CA VAL A 275 -40.42 -66.37 23.96
C VAL A 275 -40.50 -65.69 25.32
N ASP A 276 -40.80 -64.39 25.36
CA ASP A 276 -40.83 -63.59 26.58
C ASP A 276 -41.83 -64.14 27.63
N VAL A 277 -41.37 -64.12 28.89
CA VAL A 277 -42.10 -64.65 30.05
C VAL A 277 -43.27 -63.74 30.42
N SER A 278 -43.15 -62.43 30.18
CA SER A 278 -44.21 -61.48 30.52
C SER A 278 -45.53 -61.75 29.77
N PHE A 279 -45.48 -62.46 28.64
CA PHE A 279 -46.67 -62.83 27.89
C PHE A 279 -47.19 -64.23 28.16
N ASP A 280 -46.62 -64.99 29.12
CA ASP A 280 -47.02 -66.38 29.40
C ASP A 280 -48.53 -66.52 29.68
N GLN A 281 -49.10 -65.55 30.41
CA GLN A 281 -50.53 -65.53 30.71
C GLN A 281 -51.39 -65.17 29.48
N LEU A 282 -50.81 -64.51 28.47
CA LEU A 282 -51.49 -64.16 27.22
C LEU A 282 -51.36 -65.24 26.14
N ARG A 283 -50.45 -66.21 26.27
CA ARG A 283 -50.24 -67.27 25.25
C ARG A 283 -51.52 -68.08 24.96
N GLU A 284 -52.43 -68.17 25.93
CA GLU A 284 -53.71 -68.86 25.78
C GLU A 284 -54.79 -68.01 25.08
N HIS A 285 -54.58 -66.70 24.95
CA HIS A 285 -55.53 -65.79 24.33
C HIS A 285 -55.39 -65.80 22.79
N GLU A 286 -56.53 -65.95 22.10
CA GLU A 286 -56.62 -66.01 20.64
C GLU A 286 -56.01 -64.75 19.97
N SER A 287 -56.25 -63.57 20.55
CA SER A 287 -55.74 -62.29 20.03
C SER A 287 -54.22 -62.19 20.06
N PHE A 288 -53.56 -62.77 21.06
CA PHE A 288 -52.11 -62.79 21.16
C PHE A 288 -51.51 -63.84 20.22
N ARG A 289 -52.12 -65.04 20.15
CA ARG A 289 -51.70 -66.08 19.21
C ARG A 289 -51.72 -65.58 17.76
N ALA A 290 -52.80 -64.93 17.35
CA ALA A 290 -52.94 -64.37 16.00
C ALA A 290 -51.87 -63.30 15.68
N LEU A 291 -51.37 -62.57 16.70
CA LEU A 291 -50.28 -61.61 16.54
C LEU A 291 -48.90 -62.25 16.48
N VAL A 292 -48.70 -63.45 17.02
CA VAL A 292 -47.38 -64.09 17.06
C VAL A 292 -47.23 -65.17 15.97
N SER A 293 -48.31 -65.81 15.54
CA SER A 293 -48.28 -66.98 14.64
C SER A 293 -48.51 -66.68 13.16
N GLN A 294 -48.14 -65.51 12.62
CA GLN A 294 -48.39 -65.19 11.20
C GLN A 294 -47.45 -65.88 10.20
N ASP A 295 -46.56 -66.77 10.64
CA ASP A 295 -45.85 -67.68 9.75
C ASP A 295 -46.63 -69.00 9.62
N GLU A 296 -47.49 -69.10 8.59
CA GLU A 296 -47.75 -70.35 7.84
C GLU A 296 -48.69 -70.25 6.61
N GLU A 297 -49.20 -69.07 6.20
CA GLU A 297 -50.13 -69.00 5.05
C GLU A 297 -49.56 -68.51 3.71
N ASP A 298 -48.31 -68.04 3.61
CA ASP A 298 -47.76 -67.48 2.34
C ASP A 298 -46.78 -68.41 1.58
N GLY A 299 -46.76 -69.72 1.90
CA GLY A 299 -45.74 -70.66 1.39
C GLY A 299 -46.22 -71.97 0.76
N THR A 300 -47.53 -72.21 0.63
CA THR A 300 -48.05 -73.40 -0.06
C THR A 300 -49.27 -73.07 -0.90
N ASP A 301 -49.05 -72.55 -2.10
CA ASP A 301 -49.98 -72.75 -3.20
C ASP A 301 -49.21 -73.00 -4.51
N ALA A 302 -49.36 -74.26 -4.95
CA ALA A 302 -49.32 -74.81 -6.32
C ALA A 302 -48.07 -74.64 -7.21
#